data_AF-L7ESD2-F1
#
_entry.id   AF-L7ESD2-F1
#
_cell.length_a   1.000
_cell.length_b   1.000
_cell.length_c   1.000
_cell.angle_alpha   90.00
_cell.angle_beta   90.00
_cell.angle_gamma   90.00
#
_symmetry.space_group_name_H-M   'P 1'
#
loop_
_entity.id
_entity.type
_entity.pdbx_description
1 polymer ?
#
loop_
_entity_poly.entity_id
_entity_poly.type
_entity_poly.pdbx_seq_one_letter_code
_entity_poly.pdbx_strand_id
1 'polypeptide(L)'
;MLLLGGALGLFQLPLIVGVQSTVGWSERGTTTASVLFCRQSGQTIGAALFGAVANGVLASRLGGAGDLDSVTRALGTTAAPEATRRAIADAVHSVYFGAAGAAALAFVVLLVLAPRRFPVLDSP
;
A
#
# COMPACT_ATOMS: atom_id res chain seq x y z
N MET A 1 -5.42 -1.21 -14.33
CA MET A 1 -4.40 -0.28 -13.80
C MET A 1 -4.71 1.19 -14.06
N LEU A 2 -5.17 1.58 -15.26
CA LEU A 2 -5.53 2.97 -15.55
C LEU A 2 -6.58 3.55 -14.58
N LEU A 3 -7.71 2.85 -14.39
CA LEU A 3 -8.77 3.29 -13.47
C LEU A 3 -8.30 3.38 -12.01
N LEU A 4 -7.51 2.40 -11.57
CA LEU A 4 -6.96 2.37 -10.21
C LEU A 4 -5.99 3.53 -9.99
N GLY A 5 -5.06 3.77 -10.92
CA GLY A 5 -4.11 4.88 -10.84
C GLY A 5 -4.80 6.23 -10.90
N GLY A 6 -5.81 6.38 -11.77
CA GLY A 6 -6.62 7.59 -11.86
C GLY A 6 -7.37 7.88 -10.55
N ALA A 7 -8.03 6.87 -9.97
CA ALA A 7 -8.73 7.01 -8.70
C ALA A 7 -7.78 7.41 -7.56
N LEU A 8 -6.67 6.69 -7.40
CA LEU A 8 -5.67 6.99 -6.35
C LEU A 8 -5.08 8.40 -6.49
N GLY A 9 -4.80 8.85 -7.72
CA GLY A 9 -4.31 10.20 -7.98
C GLY A 9 -5.33 11.29 -7.64
N LEU A 10 -6.61 11.07 -7.99
CA LEU A 10 -7.69 12.01 -7.69
C LEU A 10 -7.94 12.18 -6.19
N PHE A 11 -7.80 11.12 -5.38
CA PHE A 11 -7.99 11.20 -3.93
C PHE A 11 -6.80 11.87 -3.19
N GLN A 12 -5.60 11.85 -3.78
CA GLN A 12 -4.38 12.33 -3.12
C GLN A 12 -4.41 13.83 -2.79
N LEU A 13 -4.83 14.67 -3.75
CA LEU A 13 -4.80 16.13 -3.62
C LEU A 13 -5.84 16.64 -2.61
N PRO A 14 -7.13 16.23 -2.68
CA PRO A 14 -8.16 16.71 -1.74
C PRO A 14 -7.87 16.30 -0.29
N LEU A 15 -7.25 15.15 -0.05
CA LEU A 15 -6.88 14.70 1.30
C LEU A 15 -5.86 15.63 1.95
N ILE A 16 -4.82 16.05 1.22
CA ILE A 16 -3.80 16.96 1.76
C ILE A 16 -4.39 18.35 1.98
N VAL A 17 -5.10 18.88 0.98
CA VAL A 17 -5.72 20.21 1.06
C VAL A 17 -6.77 20.27 2.16
N GLY A 18 -7.53 19.19 2.38
CA GLY A 18 -8.53 19.08 3.43
C GLY A 18 -7.97 19.15 4.84
N VAL A 19 -6.77 18.60 5.09
CA VAL A 19 -6.11 18.74 6.40
C VAL A 19 -5.45 20.12 6.53
N GLN A 20 -4.85 20.65 5.45
CA GLN A 20 -4.26 21.99 5.47
C GLN A 20 -5.28 23.11 5.70
N SER A 21 -6.56 22.91 5.35
CA SER A 21 -7.61 23.91 5.57
C SER A 21 -8.11 23.97 7.01
N THR A 22 -7.71 23.04 7.89
CA THR A 22 -8.15 23.01 9.29
C THR A 22 -7.24 23.81 10.21
N VAL A 23 -6.12 24.33 9.70
CA VAL A 23 -5.07 25.01 10.47
C VAL A 23 -4.70 26.37 9.87
N GLY A 24 -4.15 27.24 10.72
CA GLY A 24 -3.59 28.54 10.31
C GLY A 24 -2.36 28.41 9.40
N TRP A 25 -1.97 29.52 8.75
CA TRP A 25 -0.89 29.52 7.74
C TRP A 25 0.47 29.05 8.28
N SER A 26 0.79 29.37 9.54
CA SER A 26 2.03 28.97 10.22
C SER A 26 2.15 27.45 10.42
N GLU A 27 1.04 26.74 10.53
CA GLU A 27 1.02 25.30 10.86
C GLU A 27 0.82 24.39 9.64
N ARG A 28 0.66 24.96 8.44
CA ARG A 28 0.51 24.17 7.21
C ARG A 28 1.75 23.33 6.90
N GLY A 29 2.94 23.82 7.24
CA GLY A 29 4.20 23.10 7.07
C GLY A 29 4.26 21.83 7.91
N THR A 30 3.99 21.93 9.22
CA THR A 30 3.97 20.80 10.15
C THR A 30 2.86 19.80 9.83
N THR A 31 1.69 20.30 9.44
CA THR A 31 0.55 19.49 9.00
C THR A 31 0.90 18.66 7.76
N THR A 32 1.49 19.29 6.75
CA THR A 32 1.90 18.58 5.52
C THR A 32 2.98 17.55 5.80
N ALA A 33 3.98 17.91 6.62
CA ALA A 33 5.03 16.99 7.03
C ALA A 33 4.47 15.76 7.75
N SER A 34 3.50 15.95 8.65
CA SER A 34 2.84 14.86 9.38
C SER A 34 2.06 13.94 8.44
N VAL A 35 1.31 14.49 7.48
CA VAL A 35 0.60 13.69 6.47
C VAL A 35 1.58 12.89 5.60
N LEU A 36 2.67 13.51 5.16
CA LEU A 36 3.69 12.83 4.35
C LEU A 36 4.42 11.74 5.15
N PHE A 37 4.74 12.00 6.41
CA PHE A 37 5.33 11.02 7.32
C PHE A 37 4.42 9.80 7.47
N CYS A 38 3.15 10.00 7.84
CA CYS A 38 2.17 8.92 7.94
C CYS A 38 2.05 8.13 6.63
N ARG A 39 2.06 8.81 5.48
CA ARG A 39 2.02 8.17 4.16
C ARG A 39 3.26 7.33 3.88
N GLN A 40 4.46 7.82 4.22
CA GLN A 40 5.71 7.08 4.02
C GLN A 40 5.79 5.88 4.96
N SER A 41 5.46 6.04 6.24
CA SER A 41 5.38 4.94 7.20
C SER A 41 4.42 3.86 6.72
N GLY A 42 3.24 4.24 6.22
CA GLY A 42 2.28 3.30 5.64
C GLY A 42 2.81 2.55 4.42
N GLN A 43 3.55 3.23 3.53
CA GLN A 43 4.19 2.57 2.37
C GLN A 43 5.24 1.55 2.80
N THR A 44 6.09 1.88 3.77
CA THR A 44 7.12 0.96 4.28
C THR A 44 6.49 -0.25 4.96
N ILE A 45 5.49 -0.05 5.83
CA ILE A 45 4.78 -1.13 6.51
C ILE A 45 4.04 -2.01 5.49
N GLY A 46 3.34 -1.40 4.54
CA GLY A 46 2.63 -2.11 3.48
C GLY A 46 3.57 -2.95 2.61
N ALA A 47 4.71 -2.39 2.19
CA ALA A 47 5.71 -3.11 1.41
C ALA A 47 6.28 -4.31 2.18
N ALA A 48 6.57 -4.15 3.48
CA ALA A 48 7.06 -5.22 4.33
C ALA A 48 6.02 -6.35 4.49
N LEU A 49 4.77 -6.01 4.79
CA LEU A 49 3.70 -6.99 4.97
C LEU A 49 3.39 -7.75 3.68
N PHE A 50 3.19 -7.05 2.56
CA PHE A 50 2.90 -7.70 1.29
C PHE A 50 4.11 -8.48 0.73
N GLY A 51 5.33 -8.01 0.98
CA GLY A 51 6.54 -8.77 0.70
C GLY A 51 6.60 -10.08 1.50
N ALA A 52 6.26 -10.03 2.80
CA ALA A 52 6.18 -11.23 3.62
C ALA A 52 5.11 -12.22 3.12
N VAL A 53 3.94 -11.72 2.71
CA VAL A 53 2.88 -12.56 2.09
C VAL A 53 3.38 -13.21 0.81
N ALA A 54 3.99 -12.45 -0.09
CA ALA A 54 4.53 -12.99 -1.35
C ALA A 54 5.59 -14.08 -1.07
N ASN A 55 6.51 -13.82 -0.15
CA ASN A 55 7.55 -14.78 0.24
C ASN A 55 6.96 -16.04 0.88
N GLY A 56 5.91 -15.91 1.71
CA GLY A 56 5.21 -17.04 2.31
C GLY A 56 4.50 -17.92 1.27
N VAL A 57 3.80 -17.31 0.30
CA VAL A 57 3.17 -18.05 -0.80
C VAL A 57 4.22 -18.77 -1.63
N LEU A 58 5.31 -18.07 -2.00
CA LEU A 58 6.38 -18.65 -2.78
C LEU A 58 7.04 -19.83 -2.05
N ALA A 59 7.36 -19.68 -0.76
CA ALA A 59 7.89 -20.77 0.07
C ALA A 59 6.93 -21.98 0.15
N SER A 60 5.62 -21.74 0.27
CA SER A 60 4.63 -22.84 0.33
C SER A 60 4.48 -23.60 -1.00
N ARG A 61 4.63 -22.91 -2.14
CA ARG A 61 4.46 -23.51 -3.48
C ARG A 61 5.72 -24.22 -3.98
N LEU A 62 6.89 -23.84 -3.47
CA LEU A 62 8.19 -24.33 -3.90
C LEU A 62 8.92 -25.17 -2.82
N GLY A 63 8.25 -25.53 -1.72
CA GLY A 63 8.79 -26.52 -0.77
C GLY A 63 9.77 -25.97 0.29
N GLY A 64 9.66 -24.68 0.65
CA GLY A 64 10.32 -24.09 1.81
C GLY A 64 11.47 -23.13 1.50
N ALA A 65 12.16 -22.68 2.56
CA ALA A 65 13.16 -21.60 2.50
C ALA A 65 14.36 -21.87 1.56
N GLY A 66 14.64 -23.14 1.23
CA GLY A 66 15.72 -23.51 0.31
C GLY A 66 15.43 -23.21 -1.17
N ASP A 67 14.16 -23.02 -1.55
CA ASP A 67 13.77 -22.89 -2.96
C ASP A 67 13.49 -21.42 -3.37
N LEU A 68 13.45 -20.48 -2.43
CA LEU A 68 13.41 -19.03 -2.73
C LEU A 68 14.66 -18.56 -3.51
N ASP A 69 15.80 -19.13 -3.18
CA ASP A 69 17.06 -18.86 -3.88
C ASP A 69 17.04 -19.42 -5.30
N SER A 70 16.37 -20.56 -5.52
CA SER A 70 16.18 -21.14 -6.85
C SER A 70 15.26 -20.29 -7.73
N VAL A 71 14.22 -19.67 -7.15
CA VAL A 71 13.36 -18.69 -7.84
C VAL A 71 14.18 -17.48 -8.28
N THR A 72 15.03 -16.96 -7.40
CA THR A 72 15.90 -15.81 -7.71
C THR A 72 16.88 -16.16 -8.84
N ARG A 73 17.44 -17.37 -8.81
CA ARG A 73 18.31 -17.89 -9.89
C ARG A 73 17.56 -18.09 -11.20
N ALA A 74 16.35 -18.64 -11.15
CA ALA A 74 15.50 -18.88 -12.32
C ALA A 74 15.10 -17.57 -13.00
N LEU A 75 14.84 -16.51 -12.24
CA LEU A 75 14.58 -15.16 -12.76
C LEU A 75 15.79 -14.56 -13.50
N GLY A 76 17.00 -14.98 -13.16
CA GLY A 76 18.24 -14.61 -13.86
C GLY A 76 18.48 -15.37 -15.17
N THR A 77 17.67 -16.38 -15.48
CA THR A 77 17.75 -17.15 -16.73
C THR A 77 16.66 -16.71 -17.72
N THR A 78 16.93 -16.82 -19.02
CA THR A 78 16.00 -16.38 -20.08
C THR A 78 14.71 -17.20 -20.16
N ALA A 79 14.64 -18.35 -19.47
CA ALA A 79 13.45 -19.21 -19.43
C ALA A 79 13.25 -19.77 -18.01
N ALA A 80 12.53 -19.01 -17.17
CA ALA A 80 12.12 -19.50 -15.86
C ALA A 80 11.21 -20.74 -16.02
N PRO A 81 11.39 -21.80 -15.20
CA PRO A 81 10.53 -22.98 -15.24
C PRO A 81 9.05 -22.63 -15.03
N GLU A 82 8.16 -23.36 -15.69
CA GLU A 82 6.70 -23.11 -15.64
C GLU A 82 6.13 -23.23 -14.22
N ALA A 83 6.74 -24.05 -13.35
CA ALA A 83 6.39 -24.13 -11.94
C ALA A 83 6.68 -22.81 -11.19
N THR A 84 7.84 -22.19 -11.43
CA THR A 84 8.21 -20.88 -10.86
C THR A 84 7.28 -19.78 -11.34
N ARG A 85 6.92 -19.79 -12.63
CA ARG A 85 5.96 -18.82 -13.19
C ARG A 85 4.59 -18.91 -12.53
N ARG A 86 4.08 -20.13 -12.34
CA ARG A 86 2.81 -20.38 -11.64
C ARG A 86 2.87 -19.94 -10.18
N ALA A 87 3.96 -20.23 -9.47
CA ALA A 87 4.12 -19.80 -8.09
C ALA A 87 4.19 -18.27 -7.95
N ILE A 88 4.87 -17.57 -8.87
CA ILE A 88 4.87 -16.09 -8.92
C ILE A 88 3.45 -15.57 -9.18
N ALA A 89 2.72 -16.17 -10.12
CA ALA A 89 1.34 -15.78 -10.40
C ALA A 89 0.43 -15.92 -9.16
N ASP A 90 0.54 -17.02 -8.43
CA ASP A 90 -0.18 -17.25 -7.17
C ASP A 90 0.19 -16.23 -6.09
N ALA A 91 1.49 -15.92 -5.95
CA ALA A 91 1.98 -14.93 -5.00
C ALA A 91 1.43 -13.53 -5.33
N VAL A 92 1.47 -13.12 -6.60
CA VAL A 92 0.91 -11.85 -7.07
C VAL A 92 -0.59 -11.79 -6.80
N HIS A 93 -1.33 -12.86 -7.07
CA HIS A 93 -2.77 -12.91 -6.82
C HIS A 93 -3.10 -12.73 -5.33
N SER A 94 -2.33 -13.40 -4.46
CA SER A 94 -2.47 -13.30 -3.01
C SER A 94 -2.17 -11.88 -2.50
N VAL A 95 -1.15 -11.22 -3.04
CA VAL A 95 -0.83 -9.82 -2.74
C VAL A 95 -1.96 -8.89 -3.19
N TYR A 96 -2.51 -9.07 -4.40
CA TYR A 96 -3.63 -8.24 -4.87
C TYR A 96 -4.91 -8.44 -4.06
N PHE A 97 -5.21 -9.66 -3.60
CA PHE A 97 -6.32 -9.88 -2.67
C PHE A 97 -6.08 -9.21 -1.32
N GLY A 98 -4.87 -9.31 -0.78
CA GLY A 98 -4.49 -8.58 0.44
C GLY A 98 -4.63 -7.07 0.27
N ALA A 99 -4.17 -6.52 -0.86
CA ALA A 99 -4.30 -5.10 -1.19
C ALA A 99 -5.77 -4.66 -1.35
N ALA A 100 -6.61 -5.49 -1.98
CA ALA A 100 -8.05 -5.25 -2.08
C ALA A 100 -8.72 -5.23 -0.70
N GLY A 101 -8.37 -6.17 0.18
CA GLY A 101 -8.84 -6.18 1.57
C GLY A 101 -8.40 -4.94 2.35
N ALA A 102 -7.13 -4.53 2.22
CA ALA A 102 -6.61 -3.32 2.84
C ALA A 102 -7.32 -2.05 2.31
N ALA A 103 -7.61 -1.99 1.01
CA ALA A 103 -8.36 -0.89 0.41
C ALA A 103 -9.81 -0.84 0.91
N ALA A 104 -10.48 -1.99 1.02
CA ALA A 104 -11.83 -2.07 1.59
C ALA A 104 -11.85 -1.64 3.06
N LEU A 105 -10.86 -2.07 3.85
CA LEU A 105 -10.70 -1.64 5.24
C LEU A 105 -10.48 -0.14 5.33
N ALA A 106 -9.57 0.42 4.54
CA ALA A 106 -9.32 1.85 4.49
C ALA A 106 -10.58 2.64 4.10
N PHE A 107 -11.36 2.14 3.14
CA PHE A 107 -12.64 2.73 2.75
C PHE A 107 -13.65 2.72 3.90
N VAL A 108 -13.82 1.61 4.60
CA VAL A 108 -14.70 1.52 5.79
C VAL A 108 -14.24 2.46 6.90
N VAL A 109 -12.93 2.51 7.15
CA VAL A 109 -12.34 3.43 8.14
C VAL A 109 -12.66 4.88 7.77
N LEU A 110 -12.46 5.28 6.51
CA LEU A 110 -12.80 6.62 6.06
C LEU A 110 -14.31 6.90 6.16
N LEU A 111 -15.18 5.93 5.86
CA LEU A 111 -16.62 6.11 5.96
C LEU A 111 -17.12 6.28 7.40
N VAL A 112 -16.51 5.58 8.36
CA VAL A 112 -16.98 5.53 9.76
C VAL A 112 -16.27 6.56 10.64
N LEU A 113 -14.97 6.78 10.44
CA LEU A 113 -14.13 7.60 11.32
C LEU A 113 -13.79 8.97 10.73
N ALA A 114 -13.84 9.18 9.41
CA ALA A 114 -13.47 10.49 8.85
C ALA A 114 -14.52 11.56 9.24
N PRO A 115 -14.09 12.69 9.83
CA PRO A 115 -15.00 13.79 10.14
C PRO A 115 -15.67 14.32 8.88
N ARG A 116 -17.01 14.35 8.85
CA ARG A 116 -17.78 14.90 7.72
C ARG A 116 -17.64 16.42 7.58
N ARG A 117 -17.18 17.09 8.63
CA ARG A 117 -16.86 18.51 8.67
C ARG A 117 -15.52 18.63 9.37
N PHE A 118 -14.58 19.29 8.75
CA PHE A 118 -13.33 19.66 9.39
C PHE A 118 -13.57 20.96 10.15
N PRO A 119 -13.69 20.94 11.50
CA PRO A 119 -13.79 22.18 12.25
C PRO A 119 -12.46 22.91 12.10
N VAL A 120 -12.51 24.17 11.66
CA VAL A 120 -11.35 25.05 11.70
C VAL A 120 -11.02 25.23 13.17
N LEU A 121 -9.82 24.83 13.57
CA LEU A 121 -9.33 25.15 14.91
C LEU A 121 -9.04 26.65 14.91
N ASP A 122 -10.04 27.44 15.29
CA ASP A 122 -9.83 28.81 15.69
C ASP A 122 -9.03 28.75 16.99
N SER A 123 -7.71 28.96 16.89
CA SER A 123 -6.89 29.17 18.08
C SER A 123 -7.24 30.54 18.71
N PRO A 124 -7.14 30.68 20.04
CA PRO A 124 -7.13 31.98 20.69
C PRO A 124 -5.95 32.86 20.23
#